data_AF-A0A7Y0M349-F1
#
_entry.id   AF-A0A7Y0M349-F1
#
_cell.length_a   1.000
_cell.length_b   1.000
_cell.length_c   1.000
_cell.angle_alpha   90.00
_cell.angle_beta   90.00
_cell.angle_gamma   90.00
#
_symmetry.space_group_name_H-M   'P 1'
#
loop_
_entity.id
_entity.type
_entity.pdbx_description
1 polymer ?
#
loop_
_entity_poly.entity_id
_entity_poly.type
_entity_poly.pdbx_seq_one_letter_code
_entity_poly.pdbx_strand_id
1 'polypeptide(L)'
;MTNLVANHLGTVLPTVCPVAPPGAQAYADQMTGYVMWGVLILIGIGVIVGLGAIVGGRVFSLPHASKAGIVSLVIMFIAGIAYMVVPPMVAGITGAGCV
;
A
#
# COMPACT_ATOMS: atom_id res chain seq x y z
N MET A 1 -16.28 -32.79 -9.68
CA MET A 1 -16.27 -33.73 -8.53
C MET A 1 -15.26 -33.33 -7.45
N THR A 2 -14.21 -32.57 -7.78
CA THR A 2 -13.23 -31.97 -6.84
C THR A 2 -13.84 -31.03 -5.78
N ASN A 3 -14.98 -30.40 -6.07
CA ASN A 3 -15.61 -29.42 -5.17
C ASN A 3 -16.33 -30.03 -3.95
N LEU A 4 -16.59 -31.34 -3.92
CA LEU A 4 -17.28 -31.99 -2.80
C LEU A 4 -16.31 -32.37 -1.66
N VAL A 5 -15.03 -32.59 -1.98
CA VAL A 5 -14.00 -32.96 -1.00
C VAL A 5 -13.55 -31.74 -0.19
N ALA A 6 -13.49 -30.55 -0.81
CA ALA A 6 -13.20 -29.29 -0.12
C ALA A 6 -14.24 -28.95 0.97
N ASN A 7 -15.53 -29.19 0.68
CA ASN A 7 -16.62 -28.89 1.61
C ASN A 7 -16.65 -29.80 2.86
N HIS A 8 -16.12 -31.02 2.78
CA HIS A 8 -16.06 -31.95 3.90
C HIS A 8 -14.82 -31.77 4.80
N LEU A 9 -13.77 -31.15 4.29
CA LEU A 9 -12.57 -30.81 5.09
C LEU A 9 -12.79 -29.55 5.94
N GLY A 10 -13.71 -28.66 5.54
CA GLY A 10 -14.08 -27.45 6.28
C GLY A 10 -14.85 -27.66 7.59
N THR A 11 -15.28 -28.90 7.90
CA THR A 11 -16.03 -29.21 9.15
C THR A 11 -15.15 -29.79 10.27
N VAL A 12 -13.86 -30.03 10.05
CA VAL A 12 -12.98 -30.75 11.00
C VAL A 12 -11.90 -29.87 11.65
N LEU A 13 -11.66 -28.66 11.12
CA LEU A 13 -10.71 -27.69 11.67
C LEU A 13 -11.46 -26.38 12.00
N PRO A 14 -11.19 -25.72 13.14
CA PRO A 14 -11.73 -24.39 13.39
C PRO A 14 -11.16 -23.44 12.33
N THR A 15 -11.96 -23.18 11.30
CA THR A 15 -11.57 -22.36 10.15
C THR A 15 -11.63 -20.90 10.58
N VAL A 16 -10.50 -20.36 11.02
CA VAL A 16 -10.36 -18.93 11.32
C VAL A 16 -10.21 -18.23 9.98
N CYS A 17 -11.30 -18.10 9.24
CA CYS A 17 -11.27 -17.43 7.95
C CYS A 17 -11.26 -15.92 8.17
N PRO A 18 -10.33 -15.17 7.53
CA PRO A 18 -10.31 -13.72 7.55
C PRO A 18 -11.45 -13.15 6.68
N VAL A 19 -12.69 -13.53 6.98
CA VAL A 19 -13.88 -12.93 6.39
C VAL A 19 -14.36 -11.87 7.36
N ALA A 20 -14.34 -10.61 6.94
CA ALA A 20 -14.95 -9.54 7.70
C ALA A 20 -16.43 -9.88 7.98
N PRO A 21 -16.91 -9.77 9.24
CA PRO A 21 -18.28 -10.12 9.61
C PRO A 21 -19.30 -9.46 8.67
N PRO A 22 -20.37 -10.16 8.25
CA PRO A 22 -21.36 -9.61 7.33
C PRO A 22 -21.89 -8.26 7.85
N GLY A 23 -21.72 -7.21 7.04
CA GLY A 23 -22.03 -5.81 7.40
C GLY A 23 -20.81 -4.90 7.64
N ALA A 24 -19.61 -5.45 7.86
CA ALA A 24 -18.38 -4.67 8.10
C ALA A 24 -17.53 -4.41 6.83
N GLN A 25 -17.81 -5.13 5.73
CA GLN A 25 -17.08 -5.00 4.45
C GLN A 25 -17.10 -3.57 3.89
N ALA A 26 -18.27 -2.93 3.85
CA ALA A 26 -18.42 -1.57 3.32
C ALA A 26 -17.58 -0.53 4.08
N TYR A 27 -17.35 -0.74 5.38
CA TYR A 27 -16.51 0.15 6.18
C TYR A 27 -15.02 -0.15 5.97
N ALA A 28 -14.64 -1.43 5.84
CA ALA A 28 -13.27 -1.82 5.53
C ALA A 28 -12.83 -1.29 4.14
N ASP A 29 -13.70 -1.37 3.14
CA ASP A 29 -13.41 -0.91 1.78
C ASP A 29 -13.25 0.62 1.72
N GLN A 30 -14.09 1.36 2.44
CA GLN A 30 -13.97 2.82 2.52
C GLN A 30 -12.68 3.27 3.19
N MET A 31 -12.32 2.66 4.33
CA MET A 31 -11.09 3.01 5.04
C MET A 31 -9.86 2.69 4.19
N THR A 32 -9.84 1.54 3.53
CA THR A 32 -8.76 1.14 2.62
C THR A 32 -8.65 2.10 1.43
N GLY A 33 -9.79 2.53 0.87
CA GLY A 33 -9.85 3.53 -0.19
C GLY A 33 -9.30 4.90 0.22
N TYR A 34 -9.66 5.40 1.41
CA TYR A 34 -9.11 6.66 1.93
C TYR A 34 -7.59 6.58 2.16
N VAL A 35 -7.10 5.46 2.70
CA VAL A 35 -5.66 5.25 2.91
C VAL A 35 -4.91 5.23 1.57
N MET A 36 -5.42 4.53 0.57
CA MET A 36 -4.81 4.50 -0.76
C MET A 36 -4.70 5.89 -1.37
N TRP A 37 -5.77 6.68 -1.34
CA TRP A 37 -5.74 8.07 -1.81
C TRP A 37 -4.81 8.96 -0.98
N GLY A 38 -4.81 8.80 0.34
CA GLY A 38 -3.92 9.54 1.24
C GLY A 38 -2.44 9.29 0.91
N VAL A 39 -2.05 8.04 0.71
CA VAL A 39 -0.67 7.68 0.37
C VAL A 39 -0.27 8.22 -1.01
N LEU A 40 -1.17 8.19 -2.00
CA LEU A 40 -0.91 8.78 -3.32
C LEU A 40 -0.60 10.28 -3.24
N ILE A 41 -1.37 11.02 -2.43
CA ILE A 41 -1.14 12.45 -2.21
C ILE A 41 0.22 12.68 -1.54
N LEU A 42 0.58 11.87 -0.53
CA LEU A 42 1.89 11.97 0.14
C LEU A 42 3.06 11.72 -0.80
N ILE A 43 2.95 10.74 -1.70
CA ILE A 43 3.95 10.48 -2.74
C ILE A 43 4.06 11.70 -3.68
N GLY A 44 2.93 12.26 -4.12
CA GLY A 44 2.92 13.46 -4.97
C GLY A 44 3.59 14.67 -4.31
N ILE A 45 3.26 14.96 -3.05
CA ILE A 45 3.89 16.04 -2.28
C ILE A 45 5.38 15.78 -2.10
N GLY A 46 5.78 14.53 -1.81
CA GLY A 46 7.19 14.15 -1.67
C GLY A 46 8.02 14.46 -2.91
N VAL A 47 7.47 14.23 -4.11
CA VAL A 47 8.12 14.60 -5.37
C VAL A 47 8.27 16.11 -5.51
N ILE A 48 7.22 16.88 -5.21
CA ILE A 48 7.24 18.35 -5.27
C ILE A 48 8.29 18.91 -4.30
N VAL A 49 8.35 18.38 -3.07
CA VAL A 49 9.33 18.80 -2.05
C VAL A 49 10.76 18.43 -2.48
N GLY A 50 10.97 17.25 -3.07
CA GLY A 50 12.28 16.86 -3.61
C GLY A 50 12.76 17.80 -4.71
N LEU A 51 11.88 18.15 -5.66
CA LEU A 51 12.17 19.14 -6.69
C LEU A 51 12.46 20.53 -6.09
N GLY A 52 11.66 20.95 -5.12
CA GLY A 52 11.87 22.21 -4.38
C GLY A 52 13.22 22.26 -3.66
N ALA A 53 13.66 21.14 -3.06
CA ALA A 53 14.97 21.04 -2.42
C ALA A 53 16.13 21.11 -3.43
N ILE A 54 15.98 20.56 -4.63
CA ILE A 54 17.00 20.64 -5.69
C ILE A 54 17.12 22.07 -6.20
N VAL A 55 16.00 22.71 -6.53
CA VAL A 55 15.97 24.09 -7.04
C VAL A 55 16.44 25.06 -5.95
N GLY A 56 15.91 24.95 -4.73
CA GLY A 56 16.31 25.79 -3.60
C GLY A 56 17.78 25.59 -3.23
N GLY A 57 18.28 24.36 -3.21
CA GLY A 57 19.69 24.07 -2.93
C GLY A 57 20.65 24.69 -3.95
N ARG A 58 20.24 24.81 -5.22
CA ARG A 58 21.01 25.49 -6.28
C ARG A 58 20.99 27.01 -6.11
N VAL A 59 19.83 27.59 -5.77
CA VAL A 59 19.68 29.04 -5.56
C VAL A 59 20.47 29.52 -4.34
N PHE A 60 20.44 28.76 -3.24
CA PHE A 60 21.13 29.13 -2.00
C PHE A 60 22.57 28.64 -1.90
N SER A 61 23.14 28.04 -2.97
CA SER A 61 24.50 27.48 -2.97
C SER A 61 24.78 26.52 -1.81
N LEU A 62 23.76 25.76 -1.39
CA LEU A 62 23.83 24.77 -0.31
C LEU A 62 23.98 23.36 -0.90
N PRO A 63 25.22 22.83 -1.04
CA PRO A 63 25.46 21.54 -1.69
C PRO A 63 24.84 20.36 -0.92
N HIS A 64 24.56 20.52 0.38
CA HIS A 64 23.93 19.48 1.19
C HIS A 64 22.43 19.31 0.86
N ALA A 65 21.72 20.41 0.59
CA ALA A 65 20.29 20.38 0.29
C ALA A 65 19.99 19.72 -1.07
N SER A 66 20.82 20.01 -2.09
CA SER A 66 20.61 19.46 -3.44
C SER A 66 20.87 17.94 -3.49
N LYS A 67 21.85 17.44 -2.73
CA LYS A 67 22.08 15.98 -2.58
C LYS A 67 20.92 15.28 -1.88
N ALA A 68 20.42 15.87 -0.79
CA ALA A 68 19.26 15.34 -0.07
C ALA A 68 18.00 15.32 -0.98
N GLY A 69 17.82 16.35 -1.82
CA GLY A 69 16.71 16.41 -2.78
C GLY A 69 16.76 15.30 -3.85
N ILE A 70 17.94 14.96 -4.37
CA ILE A 70 18.05 13.84 -5.33
C ILE A 70 17.77 12.50 -4.64
N VAL A 71 18.31 12.29 -3.44
CA VAL A 71 18.09 11.05 -2.67
C VAL A 71 16.60 10.88 -2.34
N SER A 72 15.89 11.95 -1.98
CA SER A 72 14.46 11.86 -1.70
C SER A 72 13.65 11.48 -2.95
N LEU A 73 14.00 11.98 -4.13
CA LEU A 73 13.34 11.57 -5.39
C LEU A 73 13.53 10.09 -5.70
N VAL A 74 14.73 9.55 -5.49
CA VAL A 74 15.00 8.11 -5.66
C VAL A 74 14.15 7.28 -4.70
N ILE A 75 14.04 7.71 -3.44
CA ILE A 75 13.21 7.03 -2.44
C ILE A 75 11.72 7.13 -2.81
N MET A 76 11.24 8.26 -3.32
CA MET A 76 9.85 8.37 -3.79
C MET A 76 9.55 7.44 -4.97
N PHE A 77 10.52 7.21 -5.86
CA PHE A 77 10.36 6.23 -6.94
C PHE A 77 10.24 4.80 -6.39
N ILE A 78 11.09 4.43 -5.43
CA ILE A 78 11.01 3.13 -4.74
C ILE A 78 9.68 3.00 -4.00
N ALA A 79 9.22 4.06 -3.32
CA ALA A 79 7.92 4.10 -2.65
C ALA A 79 6.76 3.92 -3.63
N GLY A 80 6.85 4.50 -4.84
CA GLY A 80 5.88 4.29 -5.92
C GLY A 80 5.80 2.83 -6.37
N ILE A 81 6.94 2.15 -6.49
CA ILE A 81 6.97 0.71 -6.79
C ILE A 81 6.35 -0.09 -5.63
N ALA A 82 6.73 0.20 -4.38
CA ALA A 82 6.18 -0.46 -3.21
C ALA A 82 4.66 -0.27 -3.12
N TYR A 83 4.15 0.91 -3.48
CA TYR A 83 2.72 1.21 -3.52
C TYR A 83 1.95 0.33 -4.52
N MET A 84 2.59 -0.16 -5.58
CA MET A 84 1.97 -1.12 -6.51
C MET A 84 1.98 -2.56 -5.98
N VAL A 85 2.95 -2.92 -5.14
CA VAL A 85 3.15 -4.30 -4.67
C VAL A 85 2.44 -4.59 -3.34
N VAL A 86 2.33 -3.59 -2.45
CA VAL A 86 1.76 -3.78 -1.12
C VAL A 86 0.25 -4.09 -1.16
N PRO A 87 -0.61 -3.38 -1.93
CA PRO A 87 -2.04 -3.69 -1.99
C PRO A 87 -2.39 -5.13 -2.37
N PRO A 88 -1.79 -5.74 -3.43
CA PRO A 88 -2.08 -7.13 -3.76
C PRO A 88 -1.52 -8.10 -2.71
N MET A 89 -0.42 -7.78 -2.03
CA MET A 89 0.07 -8.58 -0.90
C MET A 89 -0.89 -8.55 0.28
N VAL A 90 -1.41 -7.38 0.64
CA VAL A 90 -2.39 -7.23 1.71
C VAL A 90 -3.67 -7.98 1.36
N ALA A 91 -4.16 -7.85 0.12
CA ALA A 91 -5.31 -8.61 -0.37
C ALA A 91 -5.08 -10.14 -0.32
N GLY A 92 -3.86 -10.60 -0.60
CA GLY A 92 -3.48 -12.01 -0.49
C GLY A 92 -3.42 -12.53 0.95
N ILE A 93 -3.00 -11.71 1.91
CA ILE A 93 -2.94 -12.06 3.35
C ILE A 93 -4.32 -11.98 4.00
N THR A 94 -5.13 -10.97 3.65
CA THR A 94 -6.49 -10.83 4.19
C THR A 94 -7.48 -11.81 3.56
N GLY A 95 -7.08 -12.51 2.48
CA GLY A 95 -7.85 -13.59 1.86
C GLY A 95 -9.14 -13.13 1.17
N ALA A 96 -9.58 -13.89 0.16
CA ALA A 96 -10.89 -13.76 -0.45
C ALA A 96 -11.89 -14.85 0.02
N GLY A 97 -11.53 -15.61 1.05
CA GLY A 97 -12.30 -16.75 1.55
C GLY A 97 -11.38 -17.88 2.02
N CYS A 98 -11.94 -18.79 2.82
CA CYS A 98 -11.29 -20.04 3.22
C CYS A 98 -10.76 -20.80 1.98
N VAL A 99 -9.55 -21.35 2.06
CA VAL A 99 -9.09 -22.43 1.16
C VAL A 99 -9.59 -23.78 1.63
#